data_AF-A0A9D9I800-F1
#
_entry.id   AF-A0A9D9I800-F1
#
_cell.length_a   1.000
_cell.length_b   1.000
_cell.length_c   1.000
_cell.angle_alpha   90.00
_cell.angle_beta   90.00
_cell.angle_gamma   90.00
#
_symmetry.space_group_name_H-M   'P 1'
#
loop_
_entity.id
_entity.type
_entity.pdbx_description
1 polymer ?
#
loop_
_entity_poly.entity_id
_entity_poly.type
_entity_poly.pdbx_seq_one_letter_code
_entity_poly.pdbx_strand_id
1 'polypeptide(L)'
;MRKYLFVTIAAALLSVAVPAAAQDSGNAAKADEYAERYNLLVSKLGADGVGIETVLNNWAAVAPDDVRMLTGRFSYYFSKSQRTEVVPKDRNRFMGSGPVLTLKDSTGRDVNYFQEVFYDDSLYTFSMRCLDKAIRIDSDRLDLRFLKAAALVAYEKESPDMALAYLEKLADENMLVGGKWTYPGAEVSDTLFCDLIQECCYTFFNIGSSGSYSAFYSLSEKMLGYYPDAVVFMDNLGSYYLVAEEDYKTAQKYYSKVLKKAPDDYTAIKNSVLIARRQKNTKQEKKYLQMLVGVSSGQEKLAAEARLKVL
;
A
#
# COMPACT_ATOMS: atom_id res chain seq x y z
N MET A 1 15.10 -8.84 -3.12
CA MET A 1 14.01 -9.18 -4.07
C MET A 1 12.75 -9.49 -3.28
N ARG A 2 12.05 -8.44 -2.78
CA ARG A 2 10.68 -8.57 -2.30
C ARG A 2 9.80 -8.55 -3.55
N LYS A 3 9.17 -9.67 -3.86
CA LYS A 3 8.12 -9.74 -4.87
C LYS A 3 7.07 -8.70 -4.47
N TYR A 4 6.71 -7.80 -5.39
CA TYR A 4 5.58 -6.90 -5.22
C TYR A 4 4.35 -7.78 -4.95
N LEU A 5 3.98 -7.89 -3.68
CA LEU A 5 2.75 -8.52 -3.26
C LEU A 5 1.67 -7.51 -3.62
N PHE A 6 1.19 -7.58 -4.86
CA PHE A 6 -0.17 -7.14 -5.14
C PHE A 6 -1.03 -7.79 -4.07
N VAL A 7 -1.71 -6.96 -3.28
CA VAL A 7 -2.60 -7.35 -2.18
C VAL A 7 -3.44 -8.53 -2.66
N THR A 8 -3.00 -9.73 -2.30
CA THR A 8 -3.72 -10.96 -2.52
C THR A 8 -4.44 -11.17 -1.21
N ILE A 9 -5.65 -10.64 -1.12
CA ILE A 9 -6.55 -10.90 0.01
C ILE A 9 -6.94 -12.38 -0.11
N ALA A 10 -6.17 -13.25 0.53
CA ALA A 10 -6.57 -14.62 0.76
C ALA A 10 -7.63 -14.59 1.88
N ALA A 11 -8.88 -14.83 1.53
CA ALA A 11 -9.98 -14.96 2.48
C ALA A 11 -9.74 -16.21 3.36
N ALA A 12 -9.21 -16.01 4.57
CA ALA A 12 -9.18 -17.03 5.61
C ALA A 12 -10.34 -16.77 6.59
N LEU A 13 -11.39 -17.58 6.51
CA LEU A 13 -12.54 -17.57 7.43
C LEU A 13 -12.34 -18.64 8.50
N LEU A 14 -12.40 -18.25 9.76
CA LEU A 14 -12.60 -19.16 10.90
C LEU A 14 -13.69 -18.58 11.80
N SER A 15 -14.68 -19.41 12.07
CA SER A 15 -15.93 -19.11 12.76
C SER A 15 -15.78 -19.23 14.28
N VAL A 16 -16.40 -18.30 15.02
CA VAL A 16 -16.70 -18.46 16.44
C VAL A 16 -18.17 -18.12 16.64
N ALA A 17 -18.94 -19.10 17.13
CA ALA A 17 -20.40 -19.06 17.22
C ALA A 17 -20.89 -18.97 18.68
N VAL A 18 -21.93 -18.17 18.92
CA VAL A 18 -22.86 -18.22 20.08
C VAL A 18 -24.26 -17.71 19.59
N PRO A 19 -25.41 -18.22 20.10
CA PRO A 19 -26.55 -18.55 19.23
C PRO A 19 -27.79 -17.63 19.31
N ALA A 20 -28.50 -17.52 18.18
CA ALA A 20 -29.93 -17.25 18.05
C ALA A 20 -30.56 -18.28 17.07
N ALA A 21 -30.71 -19.51 17.54
CA ALA A 21 -30.75 -20.71 16.71
C ALA A 21 -32.16 -21.06 16.17
N ALA A 22 -32.44 -20.71 14.91
CA ALA A 22 -33.16 -21.56 13.94
C ALA A 22 -33.33 -20.84 12.60
N GLN A 23 -33.81 -19.59 12.62
CA GLN A 23 -33.98 -18.77 11.42
C GLN A 23 -32.65 -18.11 11.01
N ASP A 24 -31.84 -17.73 12.00
CA ASP A 24 -30.49 -17.18 11.81
C ASP A 24 -29.50 -18.25 11.29
N SER A 25 -29.62 -19.49 11.77
CA SER A 25 -28.80 -20.62 11.30
C SER A 25 -29.07 -20.99 9.83
N GLY A 26 -30.31 -20.85 9.36
CA GLY A 26 -30.66 -21.12 7.96
C GLY A 26 -30.14 -20.06 6.99
N ASN A 27 -30.15 -18.78 7.42
CA ASN A 27 -29.59 -17.69 6.62
C ASN A 27 -28.06 -17.70 6.65
N ALA A 28 -27.44 -18.06 7.77
CA ALA A 28 -25.99 -18.22 7.88
C ALA A 28 -25.46 -19.33 6.96
N ALA A 29 -26.10 -20.52 6.96
CA ALA A 29 -25.71 -21.61 6.07
C ALA A 29 -25.82 -21.23 4.58
N LYS A 30 -26.90 -20.54 4.20
CA LYS A 30 -27.05 -20.01 2.82
C LYS A 30 -26.01 -18.95 2.49
N ALA A 31 -25.65 -18.09 3.43
CA ALA A 31 -24.62 -17.09 3.24
C ALA A 31 -23.25 -17.74 2.99
N ASP A 32 -22.94 -18.84 3.66
CA ASP A 32 -21.72 -19.62 3.43
C ASP A 32 -21.69 -20.26 2.03
N GLU A 33 -22.81 -20.85 1.58
CA GLU A 33 -22.94 -21.36 0.20
C GLU A 33 -22.71 -20.26 -0.85
N TYR A 34 -23.27 -19.06 -0.64
CA TYR A 34 -23.03 -17.92 -1.52
C TYR A 34 -21.57 -17.46 -1.48
N ALA A 35 -20.93 -17.44 -0.30
CA ALA A 35 -19.53 -17.08 -0.15
C ALA A 35 -18.61 -18.05 -0.92
N GLU A 36 -18.83 -19.36 -0.79
CA GLU A 36 -18.07 -20.37 -1.53
C GLU A 36 -18.24 -20.22 -3.04
N ARG A 37 -19.48 -20.04 -3.51
CA ARG A 37 -19.76 -19.84 -4.93
C ARG A 37 -19.14 -18.55 -5.45
N TYR A 38 -19.23 -17.47 -4.68
CA TYR A 38 -18.59 -16.19 -5.02
C TYR A 38 -17.07 -16.36 -5.16
N ASN A 39 -16.42 -16.95 -4.16
CA ASN A 39 -14.98 -17.19 -4.17
C ASN A 39 -14.54 -18.05 -5.37
N LEU A 40 -15.30 -19.11 -5.68
CA LEU A 40 -15.05 -19.95 -6.85
C LEU A 40 -15.11 -19.12 -8.14
N LEU A 41 -16.18 -18.33 -8.34
CA LEU A 41 -16.32 -17.52 -9.55
C LEU A 41 -15.23 -16.45 -9.66
N VAL A 42 -14.94 -15.72 -8.59
CA VAL A 42 -13.88 -14.69 -8.59
C VAL A 42 -12.52 -15.32 -8.93
N SER A 43 -12.21 -16.51 -8.40
CA SER A 43 -10.95 -17.20 -8.70
C SER A 43 -10.78 -17.57 -10.19
N LYS A 44 -11.88 -17.68 -10.93
CA LYS A 44 -11.88 -18.08 -12.35
C LYS A 44 -12.08 -16.91 -13.30
N LEU A 45 -12.88 -15.92 -12.90
CA LEU A 45 -13.41 -14.90 -13.80
C LEU A 45 -13.05 -13.47 -13.38
N GLY A 46 -12.42 -13.30 -12.21
CA GLY A 46 -12.17 -11.98 -11.63
C GLY A 46 -13.39 -11.40 -10.91
N ALA A 47 -13.18 -10.27 -10.24
CA ALA A 47 -14.18 -9.64 -9.38
C ALA A 47 -15.39 -9.09 -10.14
N ASP A 48 -15.25 -8.82 -11.45
CA ASP A 48 -16.31 -8.26 -12.30
C ASP A 48 -16.77 -9.22 -13.41
N GLY A 49 -16.44 -10.51 -13.25
CA GLY A 49 -16.76 -11.59 -14.17
C GLY A 49 -18.25 -11.89 -14.29
N VAL A 50 -18.62 -12.61 -15.36
CA VAL A 50 -20.01 -13.00 -15.64
C VAL A 50 -20.58 -13.83 -14.48
N GLY A 51 -21.78 -13.46 -14.02
CA GLY A 51 -22.50 -14.17 -12.96
C GLY A 51 -22.15 -13.74 -11.53
N ILE A 52 -21.11 -12.92 -11.32
CA ILE A 52 -20.76 -12.39 -9.99
C ILE A 52 -21.91 -11.56 -9.42
N GLU A 53 -22.47 -10.64 -10.21
CA GLU A 53 -23.57 -9.80 -9.77
C GLU A 53 -24.81 -10.60 -9.36
N THR A 54 -25.14 -11.66 -10.09
CA THR A 54 -26.27 -12.54 -9.76
C THR A 54 -26.05 -13.22 -8.41
N VAL A 55 -24.84 -13.73 -8.15
CA VAL A 55 -24.51 -14.35 -6.85
C VAL A 55 -24.60 -13.31 -5.74
N LEU A 56 -24.03 -12.13 -5.92
CA LEU A 56 -24.06 -11.06 -4.92
C LEU A 56 -25.48 -10.54 -4.64
N ASN A 57 -26.34 -10.46 -5.65
CA ASN A 57 -27.73 -10.01 -5.48
C ASN A 57 -28.57 -11.05 -4.73
N ASN A 58 -28.40 -12.32 -5.04
CA ASN A 58 -29.07 -13.40 -4.32
C ASN A 58 -28.56 -13.52 -2.87
N TRP A 59 -27.25 -13.35 -2.66
CA TRP A 59 -26.66 -13.31 -1.32
C TRP A 59 -27.21 -12.16 -0.50
N ALA A 60 -27.25 -10.95 -1.06
CA ALA A 60 -27.77 -9.77 -0.38
C ALA A 60 -29.27 -9.88 -0.04
N ALA A 61 -30.05 -10.65 -0.80
CA ALA A 61 -31.46 -10.89 -0.51
C ALA A 61 -31.67 -11.75 0.76
N VAL A 62 -30.70 -12.60 1.11
CA VAL A 62 -30.76 -13.50 2.28
C VAL A 62 -29.99 -12.93 3.47
N ALA A 63 -28.83 -12.32 3.22
CA ALA A 63 -27.93 -11.78 4.24
C ALA A 63 -27.39 -10.39 3.83
N PRO A 64 -28.23 -9.33 3.87
CA PRO A 64 -27.88 -7.99 3.39
C PRO A 64 -26.78 -7.27 4.20
N ASP A 65 -26.47 -7.78 5.39
CA ASP A 65 -25.47 -7.26 6.32
C ASP A 65 -24.25 -8.19 6.46
N ASP A 66 -24.16 -9.26 5.64
CA ASP A 66 -22.95 -10.09 5.62
C ASP A 66 -21.76 -9.27 5.11
N VAL A 67 -20.73 -9.14 5.95
CA VAL A 67 -19.51 -8.36 5.68
C VAL A 67 -18.77 -8.90 4.45
N ARG A 68 -18.76 -10.22 4.23
CA ARG A 68 -18.13 -10.85 3.07
C ARG A 68 -18.86 -10.49 1.78
N MET A 69 -20.19 -10.49 1.82
CA MET A 69 -21.02 -10.05 0.70
C MET A 69 -20.79 -8.58 0.37
N LEU A 70 -20.79 -7.71 1.38
CA LEU A 70 -20.56 -6.27 1.20
C LEU A 70 -19.16 -5.98 0.64
N THR A 71 -18.15 -6.71 1.11
CA THR A 71 -16.78 -6.65 0.57
C THR A 71 -16.76 -7.14 -0.88
N GLY A 72 -17.47 -8.22 -1.20
CA GLY A 72 -17.59 -8.72 -2.57
C GLY A 72 -18.29 -7.75 -3.52
N ARG A 73 -19.33 -7.03 -3.04
CA ARG A 73 -19.96 -5.93 -3.78
C ARG A 73 -19.03 -4.75 -3.99
N PHE A 74 -18.27 -4.35 -2.96
CA PHE A 74 -17.22 -3.36 -3.14
C PHE A 74 -16.28 -3.79 -4.27
N SER A 75 -15.73 -5.01 -4.24
CA SER A 75 -14.81 -5.47 -5.28
C SER A 75 -15.44 -5.48 -6.68
N TYR A 76 -16.68 -5.96 -6.81
CA TYR A 76 -17.40 -5.98 -8.09
C TYR A 76 -17.56 -4.57 -8.67
N TYR A 77 -18.13 -3.64 -7.90
CA TYR A 77 -18.41 -2.29 -8.39
C TYR A 77 -17.14 -1.43 -8.53
N PHE A 78 -16.13 -1.65 -7.69
CA PHE A 78 -14.84 -0.98 -7.82
C PHE A 78 -14.15 -1.42 -9.13
N SER A 79 -14.11 -2.71 -9.44
CA SER A 79 -13.58 -3.18 -10.73
C SER A 79 -14.40 -2.67 -11.92
N LYS A 80 -15.74 -2.69 -11.85
CA LYS A 80 -16.60 -2.14 -12.91
C LYS A 80 -16.47 -0.63 -13.09
N SER A 81 -16.09 0.10 -12.05
CA SER A 81 -15.86 1.54 -12.16
C SER A 81 -14.63 1.86 -13.00
N GLN A 82 -13.70 0.93 -13.18
CA GLN A 82 -12.43 1.19 -13.84
C GLN A 82 -12.51 1.02 -15.35
N ARG A 83 -12.05 2.04 -16.08
CA ARG A 83 -11.64 1.92 -17.48
C ARG A 83 -10.19 2.31 -17.61
N THR A 84 -9.48 1.68 -18.54
CA THR A 84 -8.06 1.96 -18.75
C THR A 84 -7.87 2.58 -20.13
N GLU A 85 -7.10 3.66 -20.20
CA GLU A 85 -6.74 4.32 -21.44
C GLU A 85 -5.23 4.52 -21.53
N VAL A 86 -4.72 4.62 -22.76
CA VAL A 86 -3.32 4.98 -23.03
C VAL A 86 -3.27 6.47 -23.34
N VAL A 87 -2.67 7.24 -22.45
CA VAL A 87 -2.65 8.71 -22.53
C VAL A 87 -1.23 9.25 -22.69
N PRO A 88 -1.01 10.26 -23.56
CA PRO A 88 0.28 10.92 -23.65
C PRO A 88 0.52 11.81 -22.42
N LYS A 89 1.75 11.82 -21.90
CA LYS A 89 2.19 12.75 -20.86
C LYS A 89 3.61 13.25 -21.15
N ASP A 90 3.84 14.54 -20.92
CA ASP A 90 5.16 15.16 -21.04
C ASP A 90 6.01 14.91 -19.78
N ARG A 91 6.30 13.63 -19.52
CA ARG A 91 7.13 13.16 -18.40
C ARG A 91 7.65 11.74 -18.69
N ASN A 92 8.75 11.36 -18.05
CA ASN A 92 9.35 10.03 -18.22
C ASN A 92 8.86 9.00 -17.19
N ARG A 93 8.13 9.43 -16.16
CA ARG A 93 7.50 8.58 -15.16
C ARG A 93 6.14 9.12 -14.79
N PHE A 94 5.20 8.23 -14.51
CA PHE A 94 3.86 8.53 -14.00
C PHE A 94 3.44 7.42 -13.05
N MET A 95 2.93 7.78 -11.87
CA MET A 95 2.51 6.82 -10.84
C MET A 95 3.59 5.76 -10.56
N GLY A 96 4.84 6.20 -10.43
CA GLY A 96 6.00 5.33 -10.21
C GLY A 96 6.49 4.50 -11.39
N SER A 97 5.76 4.45 -12.50
CA SER A 97 6.08 3.60 -13.65
C SER A 97 6.69 4.40 -14.80
N GLY A 98 7.52 3.74 -15.63
CA GLY A 98 7.95 4.28 -16.92
C GLY A 98 6.83 4.20 -17.97
N PRO A 99 7.02 4.82 -19.15
CA PRO A 99 6.03 4.76 -20.22
C PRO A 99 5.86 3.34 -20.76
N VAL A 100 4.65 3.02 -21.21
CA VAL A 100 4.37 1.77 -21.94
C VAL A 100 4.81 1.85 -23.40
N LEU A 101 4.89 3.07 -23.94
CA LEU A 101 5.32 3.36 -25.30
C LEU A 101 5.89 4.78 -25.37
N THR A 102 6.96 4.97 -26.15
CA THR A 102 7.51 6.29 -26.48
C THR A 102 7.55 6.43 -28.00
N LEU A 103 6.95 7.50 -28.52
CA LEU A 103 6.95 7.84 -29.96
C LEU A 103 7.66 9.17 -30.19
N LYS A 104 8.00 9.47 -31.45
CA LYS A 104 8.53 10.78 -31.85
C LYS A 104 7.42 11.65 -32.44
N ASP A 105 7.32 12.90 -32.00
CA ASP A 105 6.47 13.90 -32.65
C ASP A 105 7.08 14.36 -33.98
N SER A 106 6.37 15.25 -34.70
CA SER A 106 6.82 15.81 -35.97
C SER A 106 8.12 16.64 -35.88
N THR A 107 8.55 17.01 -34.67
CA THR A 107 9.80 17.72 -34.39
C THR A 107 10.93 16.80 -33.93
N GLY A 108 10.68 15.48 -33.81
CA GLY A 108 11.64 14.50 -33.31
C GLY A 108 11.74 14.46 -31.77
N ARG A 109 10.83 15.09 -31.04
CA ARG A 109 10.77 15.02 -29.58
C ARG A 109 10.01 13.78 -29.11
N ASP A 110 10.41 13.23 -27.97
CA ASP A 110 9.74 12.07 -27.37
C ASP A 110 8.36 12.45 -26.82
N VAL A 111 7.36 11.63 -27.13
CA VAL A 111 6.02 11.65 -26.55
C VAL A 111 5.83 10.33 -25.82
N ASN A 112 5.69 10.40 -24.51
CA ASN A 112 5.57 9.24 -23.63
C ASN A 112 4.10 8.91 -23.38
N TYR A 113 3.73 7.65 -23.56
CA TYR A 113 2.39 7.14 -23.35
C TYR A 113 2.36 6.25 -22.12
N PHE A 114 1.34 6.45 -21.29
CA PHE A 114 1.14 5.73 -20.04
C PHE A 114 -0.24 5.11 -20.01
N GLN A 115 -0.33 3.94 -19.38
CA GLN A 115 -1.60 3.35 -19.03
C GLN A 115 -2.17 4.08 -17.80
N GLU A 116 -3.36 4.65 -17.93
CA GLU A 116 -4.04 5.36 -16.84
C GLU A 116 -5.44 4.78 -16.62
N VAL A 117 -5.80 4.61 -15.35
CA VAL A 117 -7.13 4.16 -14.94
C VAL A 117 -8.01 5.38 -14.68
N PHE A 118 -9.20 5.37 -15.25
CA PHE A 118 -10.27 6.33 -15.02
C PHE A 118 -11.44 5.61 -14.34
N TYR A 119 -12.20 6.36 -13.56
CA TYR A 119 -13.29 5.84 -12.76
C TYR A 119 -14.63 6.39 -13.23
N ASP A 120 -15.65 5.52 -13.29
CA ASP A 120 -17.05 5.92 -13.24
C ASP A 120 -17.39 6.29 -11.79
N ASP A 121 -17.65 7.58 -11.54
CA ASP A 121 -17.87 8.10 -10.19
C ASP A 121 -19.08 7.49 -9.49
N SER A 122 -20.12 7.09 -10.24
CA SER A 122 -21.33 6.50 -9.68
C SER A 122 -21.05 5.09 -9.16
N LEU A 123 -20.36 4.28 -9.97
CA LEU A 123 -19.96 2.92 -9.59
C LEU A 123 -18.90 2.94 -8.49
N TYR A 124 -17.92 3.85 -8.56
CA TYR A 124 -16.94 4.04 -7.50
C TYR A 124 -17.61 4.40 -6.17
N THR A 125 -18.50 5.40 -6.18
CA THR A 125 -19.25 5.81 -4.98
C THR A 125 -20.09 4.67 -4.42
N PHE A 126 -20.74 3.89 -5.28
CA PHE A 126 -21.50 2.72 -4.86
C PHE A 126 -20.61 1.66 -4.20
N SER A 127 -19.43 1.40 -4.77
CA SER A 127 -18.45 0.47 -4.19
C SER A 127 -18.03 0.93 -2.79
N MET A 128 -17.69 2.20 -2.63
CA MET A 128 -17.25 2.78 -1.35
C MET A 128 -18.36 2.72 -0.29
N ARG A 129 -19.63 2.93 -0.67
CA ARG A 129 -20.77 2.77 0.24
C ARG A 129 -20.92 1.33 0.76
N CYS A 130 -20.62 0.33 -0.07
CA CYS A 130 -20.64 -1.07 0.36
C CYS A 130 -19.53 -1.33 1.39
N LEU A 131 -18.32 -0.86 1.11
CA LEU A 131 -17.17 -0.99 2.02
C LEU A 131 -17.40 -0.24 3.33
N ASP A 132 -17.96 0.96 3.28
CA ASP A 132 -18.31 1.75 4.48
C ASP A 132 -19.40 1.08 5.31
N LYS A 133 -20.32 0.35 4.68
CA LYS A 133 -21.29 -0.48 5.42
C LYS A 133 -20.59 -1.66 6.09
N ALA A 134 -19.68 -2.34 5.40
CA ALA A 134 -18.89 -3.43 5.97
C ALA A 134 -18.06 -2.97 7.18
N ILE A 135 -17.34 -1.85 7.06
CA ILE A 135 -16.56 -1.24 8.15
C ILE A 135 -17.46 -0.82 9.32
N ARG A 136 -18.69 -0.37 9.08
CA ARG A 136 -19.59 -0.02 10.20
C ARG A 136 -20.08 -1.23 10.98
N ILE A 137 -20.26 -2.37 10.30
CA ILE A 137 -20.70 -3.63 10.93
C ILE A 137 -19.56 -4.27 11.71
N ASP A 138 -18.35 -4.26 11.13
CA ASP A 138 -17.16 -4.86 11.71
C ASP A 138 -16.04 -3.81 11.78
N SER A 139 -16.17 -2.89 12.75
CA SER A 139 -15.35 -1.68 12.87
C SER A 139 -13.89 -1.94 13.13
N ASP A 140 -13.59 -3.09 13.70
CA ASP A 140 -12.27 -3.44 14.21
C ASP A 140 -11.45 -4.19 13.16
N ARG A 141 -11.98 -4.42 11.94
CA ARG A 141 -11.28 -5.10 10.85
C ARG A 141 -10.31 -4.20 10.12
N LEU A 142 -9.02 -4.33 10.41
CA LEU A 142 -7.97 -3.54 9.76
C LEU A 142 -7.86 -3.83 8.26
N ASP A 143 -8.07 -5.06 7.81
CA ASP A 143 -8.05 -5.39 6.39
C ASP A 143 -9.08 -4.57 5.59
N LEU A 144 -10.26 -4.31 6.14
CA LEU A 144 -11.26 -3.45 5.51
C LEU A 144 -10.85 -1.97 5.52
N ARG A 145 -10.23 -1.50 6.61
CA ARG A 145 -9.70 -0.13 6.72
C ARG A 145 -8.60 0.12 5.68
N PHE A 146 -7.65 -0.80 5.54
CA PHE A 146 -6.56 -0.69 4.56
C PHE A 146 -7.05 -0.91 3.12
N LEU A 147 -8.08 -1.74 2.90
CA LEU A 147 -8.76 -1.84 1.61
C LEU A 147 -9.37 -0.49 1.19
N LYS A 148 -10.00 0.22 2.14
CA LYS A 148 -10.54 1.57 1.89
C LYS A 148 -9.44 2.57 1.56
N ALA A 149 -8.35 2.58 2.34
CA ALA A 149 -7.21 3.43 2.06
C ALA A 149 -6.65 3.19 0.65
N ALA A 150 -6.44 1.93 0.27
CA ALA A 150 -5.97 1.56 -1.07
C ALA A 150 -6.91 2.04 -2.19
N ALA A 151 -8.23 1.92 -2.01
CA ALA A 151 -9.22 2.39 -2.97
C ALA A 151 -9.23 3.93 -3.12
N LEU A 152 -8.97 4.66 -2.04
CA LEU A 152 -8.81 6.12 -2.08
C LEU A 152 -7.55 6.51 -2.85
N VAL A 153 -6.40 5.91 -2.52
CA VAL A 153 -5.13 6.19 -3.24
C VAL A 153 -5.26 5.91 -4.74
N ALA A 154 -5.88 4.79 -5.10
CA ALA A 154 -6.08 4.40 -6.49
C ALA A 154 -6.97 5.37 -7.28
N TYR A 155 -7.94 6.00 -6.60
CA TYR A 155 -8.83 6.99 -7.19
C TYR A 155 -8.18 8.38 -7.30
N GLU A 156 -7.49 8.81 -6.24
CA GLU A 156 -6.90 10.15 -6.11
C GLU A 156 -5.57 10.35 -6.85
N LYS A 157 -4.85 9.25 -7.14
CA LYS A 157 -3.61 9.24 -7.91
C LYS A 157 -2.52 10.14 -7.31
N GLU A 158 -2.13 11.22 -8.00
CA GLU A 158 -1.01 12.08 -7.61
C GLU A 158 -1.32 13.03 -6.44
N SER A 159 -2.58 13.10 -5.98
CA SER A 159 -3.05 13.97 -4.90
C SER A 159 -3.86 13.20 -3.85
N PRO A 160 -3.23 12.31 -3.06
CA PRO A 160 -3.94 11.37 -2.17
C PRO A 160 -4.43 11.98 -0.85
N ASP A 161 -5.16 13.10 -0.91
CA ASP A 161 -5.55 13.90 0.27
C ASP A 161 -6.57 13.18 1.17
N MET A 162 -7.59 12.55 0.59
CA MET A 162 -8.59 11.77 1.32
C MET A 162 -7.97 10.51 1.90
N ALA A 163 -7.10 9.82 1.16
CA ALA A 163 -6.37 8.66 1.65
C ALA A 163 -5.47 9.02 2.83
N LEU A 164 -4.73 10.14 2.73
CA LEU A 164 -3.91 10.65 3.83
C LEU A 164 -4.77 10.95 5.06
N ALA A 165 -5.82 11.77 4.91
CA ALA A 165 -6.70 12.14 6.02
C ALA A 165 -7.33 10.90 6.69
N TYR A 166 -7.70 9.89 5.88
CA TYR A 166 -8.22 8.63 6.37
C TYR A 166 -7.18 7.84 7.18
N LEU A 167 -5.95 7.73 6.69
CA LEU A 167 -4.86 7.00 7.36
C LEU A 167 -4.37 7.71 8.62
N GLU A 168 -4.30 9.04 8.61
CA GLU A 168 -3.95 9.82 9.81
C GLU A 168 -4.98 9.65 10.91
N LYS A 169 -6.27 9.62 10.54
CA LYS A 169 -7.35 9.32 11.48
C LYS A 169 -7.27 7.88 11.99
N LEU A 170 -6.95 6.92 11.13
CA LEU A 170 -6.77 5.53 11.54
C LEU A 170 -5.60 5.39 12.54
N ALA A 171 -4.51 6.13 12.33
CA ALA A 171 -3.40 6.20 13.28
C ALA A 171 -3.84 6.80 14.63
N ASP A 172 -4.63 7.88 14.62
CA ASP A 172 -5.24 8.44 15.85
C ASP A 172 -6.11 7.40 16.58
N GLU A 173 -6.99 6.71 15.84
CA GLU A 173 -7.88 5.68 16.38
C GLU A 173 -7.09 4.54 17.02
N ASN A 174 -5.99 4.10 16.39
CA ASN A 174 -5.13 3.05 16.93
C ASN A 174 -4.55 3.43 18.30
N MET A 175 -4.12 4.68 18.46
CA MET A 175 -3.55 5.18 19.72
C MET A 175 -4.59 5.37 20.82
N LEU A 176 -5.84 5.68 20.47
CA LEU A 176 -6.93 5.87 21.44
C LEU A 176 -7.54 4.55 21.92
N VAL A 177 -7.69 3.58 21.02
CA VAL A 177 -8.48 2.36 21.29
C VAL A 177 -7.61 1.19 21.77
N GLY A 178 -6.28 1.25 21.55
CA GLY A 178 -5.32 0.34 22.18
C GLY A 178 -5.53 -1.14 21.82
N GLY A 179 -5.45 -1.48 20.52
CA GLY A 179 -5.27 -2.87 20.09
C GLY A 179 -6.53 -3.75 19.98
N LYS A 180 -7.74 -3.18 19.85
CA LYS A 180 -8.97 -3.97 19.56
C LYS A 180 -9.04 -4.50 18.12
N TRP A 181 -8.09 -4.11 17.29
CA TRP A 181 -8.07 -4.47 15.89
C TRP A 181 -8.00 -5.98 15.67
N THR A 182 -8.70 -6.42 14.63
CA THR A 182 -8.65 -7.76 14.09
C THR A 182 -8.11 -7.74 12.68
N TYR A 183 -7.36 -8.79 12.33
CA TYR A 183 -6.85 -9.00 10.99
C TYR A 183 -6.98 -10.49 10.65
N PRO A 184 -7.53 -10.87 9.47
CA PRO A 184 -7.71 -12.28 9.13
C PRO A 184 -6.41 -13.07 9.18
N GLY A 185 -6.38 -14.10 10.03
CA GLY A 185 -5.24 -15.03 10.14
C GLY A 185 -4.01 -14.47 10.86
N ALA A 186 -4.10 -13.31 11.51
CA ALA A 186 -2.98 -12.72 12.25
C ALA A 186 -3.44 -11.98 13.52
N GLU A 187 -2.63 -12.03 14.56
CA GLU A 187 -2.78 -11.15 15.72
C GLU A 187 -2.27 -9.75 15.36
N VAL A 188 -3.03 -8.72 15.76
CA VAL A 188 -2.64 -7.33 15.50
C VAL A 188 -1.73 -6.84 16.62
N SER A 189 -0.44 -6.80 16.31
CA SER A 189 0.57 -6.10 17.12
C SER A 189 0.81 -4.68 16.61
N ASP A 190 1.42 -3.84 17.44
CA ASP A 190 1.93 -2.54 17.01
C ASP A 190 2.88 -2.66 15.82
N THR A 191 3.70 -3.70 15.78
CA THR A 191 4.60 -3.98 14.66
C THR A 191 3.81 -4.23 13.38
N LEU A 192 2.79 -5.10 13.42
CA LEU A 192 1.95 -5.36 12.25
C LEU A 192 1.23 -4.09 11.79
N PHE A 193 0.69 -3.29 12.72
CA PHE A 193 0.04 -2.02 12.37
C PHE A 193 1.02 -1.05 11.70
N CYS A 194 2.23 -0.90 12.25
CA CYS A 194 3.28 -0.07 11.68
C CYS A 194 3.68 -0.56 10.28
N ASP A 195 3.81 -1.87 10.08
CA ASP A 195 4.12 -2.47 8.78
C ASP A 195 3.01 -2.19 7.75
N LEU A 196 1.74 -2.28 8.14
CA LEU A 196 0.62 -1.97 7.25
C LEU A 196 0.57 -0.48 6.86
N ILE A 197 0.79 0.43 7.82
CA ILE A 197 0.92 1.86 7.51
C ILE A 197 2.13 2.13 6.63
N GLN A 198 3.24 1.41 6.86
CA GLN A 198 4.44 1.55 6.05
C GLN A 198 4.20 1.20 4.57
N GLU A 199 3.40 0.18 4.28
CA GLU A 199 3.05 -0.15 2.89
C GLU A 199 2.24 0.99 2.22
N CYS A 200 1.39 1.69 2.98
CA CYS A 200 0.72 2.89 2.49
C CYS A 200 1.72 4.04 2.24
N CYS A 201 2.65 4.29 3.16
CA CYS A 201 3.72 5.26 2.97
C CYS A 201 4.55 4.95 1.72
N TYR A 202 4.93 3.68 1.53
CA TYR A 202 5.65 3.24 0.33
C TYR A 202 4.85 3.49 -0.95
N THR A 203 3.54 3.28 -0.91
CA THR A 203 2.64 3.59 -2.04
C THR A 203 2.67 5.07 -2.37
N PHE A 204 2.56 5.96 -1.38
CA PHE A 204 2.70 7.41 -1.57
C PHE A 204 4.06 7.78 -2.16
N PHE A 205 5.14 7.25 -1.60
CA PHE A 205 6.49 7.53 -2.08
C PHE A 205 6.69 7.09 -3.54
N ASN A 206 6.15 5.92 -3.91
CA ASN A 206 6.30 5.39 -5.26
C ASN A 206 5.56 6.19 -6.33
N ILE A 207 4.44 6.85 -6.01
CA ILE A 207 3.69 7.67 -6.97
C ILE A 207 4.60 8.73 -7.59
N GLY A 208 5.47 9.33 -6.78
CA GLY A 208 6.56 10.18 -7.23
C GLY A 208 6.13 11.58 -7.66
N SER A 209 4.99 12.07 -7.15
CA SER A 209 4.52 13.45 -7.30
C SER A 209 4.78 14.27 -6.03
N SER A 210 4.76 15.60 -6.15
CA SER A 210 4.87 16.50 -4.99
C SER A 210 3.80 16.23 -3.93
N GLY A 211 2.53 16.09 -4.35
CA GLY A 211 1.42 15.77 -3.43
C GLY A 211 1.62 14.44 -2.70
N SER A 212 2.06 13.41 -3.43
CA SER A 212 2.34 12.10 -2.83
C SER A 212 3.54 12.09 -1.88
N TYR A 213 4.60 12.86 -2.16
CA TYR A 213 5.72 13.01 -1.23
C TYR A 213 5.32 13.77 0.03
N SER A 214 4.45 14.78 -0.08
CA SER A 214 3.88 15.47 1.08
C SER A 214 3.07 14.51 1.96
N ALA A 215 2.22 13.67 1.35
CA ALA A 215 1.46 12.66 2.09
C ALA A 215 2.36 11.61 2.75
N PHE A 216 3.41 11.15 2.05
CA PHE A 216 4.43 10.27 2.60
C PHE A 216 5.13 10.87 3.83
N TYR A 217 5.51 12.14 3.76
CA TYR A 217 6.09 12.87 4.89
C TYR A 217 5.13 12.97 6.06
N SER A 218 3.91 13.50 5.83
CA SER A 218 2.92 13.77 6.88
C SER A 218 2.58 12.51 7.67
N LEU A 219 2.26 11.42 6.97
CA LEU A 219 1.92 10.16 7.62
C LEU A 219 3.12 9.56 8.38
N SER A 220 4.33 9.63 7.81
CA SER A 220 5.54 9.11 8.46
C SER A 220 5.92 9.92 9.71
N GLU A 221 5.79 11.25 9.65
CA GLU A 221 6.05 12.13 10.79
C GLU A 221 5.05 11.87 11.92
N LYS A 222 3.77 11.76 11.59
CA LYS A 222 2.71 11.43 12.56
C LYS A 222 2.96 10.10 13.24
N MET A 223 3.25 9.05 12.46
CA MET A 223 3.54 7.73 12.99
C MET A 223 4.80 7.71 13.86
N LEU A 224 5.85 8.44 13.48
CA LEU A 224 7.05 8.57 14.31
C LEU A 224 6.77 9.31 15.63
N GLY A 225 5.80 10.23 15.64
CA GLY A 225 5.32 10.89 16.87
C GLY A 225 4.69 9.90 17.85
N TYR A 226 3.99 8.88 17.36
CA TYR A 226 3.42 7.81 18.20
C TYR A 226 4.42 6.71 18.56
N TYR A 227 5.29 6.37 17.61
CA TYR A 227 6.26 5.29 17.73
C TYR A 227 7.69 5.84 17.56
N PRO A 228 8.23 6.58 18.54
CA PRO A 228 9.51 7.28 18.42
C PRO A 228 10.72 6.36 18.26
N ASP A 229 10.56 5.06 18.51
CA ASP A 229 11.60 4.03 18.34
C ASP A 229 11.45 3.23 17.04
N ALA A 230 10.37 3.43 16.28
CA ALA A 230 10.13 2.73 15.02
C ALA A 230 11.08 3.26 13.93
N VAL A 231 12.14 2.48 13.69
CA VAL A 231 13.19 2.81 12.70
C VAL A 231 12.63 3.00 11.30
N VAL A 232 11.56 2.28 10.96
CA VAL A 232 10.91 2.34 9.64
C VAL A 232 10.42 3.75 9.28
N PHE A 233 9.83 4.48 10.23
CA PHE A 233 9.37 5.86 9.98
C PHE A 233 10.52 6.86 10.01
N MET A 234 11.60 6.59 10.73
CA MET A 234 12.83 7.40 10.62
C MET A 234 13.47 7.26 9.23
N ASP A 235 13.51 6.05 8.68
CA ASP A 235 13.99 5.80 7.31
C ASP A 235 13.12 6.47 6.27
N ASN A 236 11.80 6.52 6.49
CA ASN A 236 10.92 7.25 5.60
C ASN A 236 11.26 8.73 5.55
N LEU A 237 11.41 9.38 6.71
CA LEU A 237 11.82 10.78 6.76
C LEU A 237 13.18 10.98 6.10
N GLY A 238 14.13 10.08 6.32
CA GLY A 238 15.40 10.07 5.59
C GLY A 238 15.23 9.99 4.07
N SER A 239 14.28 9.18 3.60
CA SER A 239 13.98 8.98 2.17
C SER A 239 13.29 10.19 1.55
N TYR A 240 12.40 10.86 2.31
CA TYR A 240 11.78 12.11 1.92
C TYR A 240 12.84 13.20 1.69
N TYR A 241 13.70 13.44 2.69
CA TYR A 241 14.76 14.44 2.53
C TYR A 241 15.76 14.08 1.44
N LEU A 242 16.01 12.79 1.21
CA LEU A 242 16.91 12.35 0.15
C LEU A 242 16.36 12.61 -1.25
N VAL A 243 15.07 12.34 -1.46
CA VAL A 243 14.47 12.25 -2.81
C VAL A 243 13.59 13.45 -3.15
N ALA A 244 12.76 13.93 -2.22
CA ALA A 244 11.85 15.05 -2.47
C ALA A 244 12.54 16.40 -2.28
N GLU A 245 13.32 16.55 -1.19
CA GLU A 245 14.01 17.81 -0.87
C GLU A 245 15.44 17.89 -1.39
N GLU A 246 16.05 16.75 -1.73
CA GLU A 246 17.48 16.61 -2.02
C GLU A 246 18.41 17.17 -0.90
N ASP A 247 17.92 17.27 0.34
CA ASP A 247 18.70 17.63 1.52
C ASP A 247 19.46 16.41 2.08
N TYR A 248 20.59 16.13 1.43
CA TYR A 248 21.48 15.04 1.81
C TYR A 248 21.99 15.11 3.25
N LYS A 249 22.13 16.32 3.82
CA LYS A 249 22.63 16.50 5.18
C LYS A 249 21.57 16.06 6.18
N THR A 250 20.32 16.47 5.97
CA THR A 250 19.21 16.08 6.84
C THR A 250 18.86 14.60 6.66
N ALA A 251 18.84 14.09 5.42
CA ALA A 251 18.68 12.66 5.15
C ALA A 251 19.72 11.81 5.91
N GLN A 252 21.01 12.18 5.83
CA GLN A 252 22.08 11.47 6.53
C GLN A 252 21.92 11.51 8.06
N LYS A 253 21.35 12.58 8.64
CA LYS A 253 21.06 12.63 10.08
C LYS A 253 20.03 11.58 10.46
N TYR A 254 18.95 11.41 9.70
CA TYR A 254 17.95 10.38 9.94
C TYR A 254 18.55 8.97 9.83
N TYR A 255 19.25 8.68 8.73
CA TYR A 255 19.92 7.37 8.58
C TYR A 255 20.95 7.11 9.68
N SER A 256 21.65 8.14 10.17
CA SER A 256 22.56 7.97 11.31
C SER A 256 21.84 7.68 12.63
N LYS A 257 20.59 8.13 12.81
CA LYS A 257 19.75 7.75 13.97
C LYS A 257 19.31 6.30 13.83
N VAL A 258 18.88 5.88 12.64
CA VAL A 258 18.50 4.50 12.34
C VAL A 258 19.67 3.56 12.60
N LEU A 259 20.85 3.82 12.02
CA LEU A 259 22.04 2.96 12.20
C LEU A 259 22.59 2.89 13.62
N LYS A 260 22.18 3.79 14.52
CA LYS A 260 22.49 3.66 15.96
C LYS A 260 21.58 2.65 16.66
N LYS A 261 20.34 2.49 16.18
CA LYS A 261 19.34 1.57 16.72
C LYS A 261 19.39 0.20 16.03
N ALA A 262 19.54 0.20 14.71
CA ALA A 262 19.63 -0.97 13.84
C ALA A 262 20.87 -0.82 12.92
N PRO A 263 22.06 -1.23 13.38
CA PRO A 263 23.32 -1.05 12.63
C PRO A 263 23.39 -1.81 11.30
N ASP A 264 22.55 -2.82 11.13
CA ASP A 264 22.39 -3.65 9.95
C ASP A 264 21.20 -3.23 9.07
N ASP A 265 20.57 -2.08 9.36
CA ASP A 265 19.45 -1.59 8.55
C ASP A 265 19.88 -1.36 7.09
N TYR A 266 19.31 -2.19 6.22
CA TYR A 266 19.64 -2.22 4.81
C TYR A 266 19.30 -0.90 4.10
N THR A 267 18.16 -0.29 4.42
CA THR A 267 17.66 0.92 3.77
C THR A 267 18.57 2.10 4.11
N ALA A 268 18.86 2.29 5.40
CA ALA A 268 19.75 3.35 5.88
C ALA A 268 21.17 3.21 5.35
N ILE A 269 21.72 1.99 5.29
CA ILE A 269 23.04 1.72 4.71
C ILE A 269 23.05 2.08 3.23
N LYS A 270 22.10 1.55 2.45
CA LYS A 270 22.05 1.73 1.00
C LYS A 270 21.88 3.20 0.63
N ASN A 271 21.00 3.92 1.32
CA ASN A 271 20.78 5.34 1.08
C ASN A 271 21.97 6.19 1.54
N SER A 272 22.69 5.80 2.59
CA SER A 272 23.95 6.45 2.99
C SER A 272 25.07 6.27 1.93
N VAL A 273 25.15 5.12 1.26
CA VAL A 273 26.05 4.94 0.10
C VAL A 273 25.67 5.89 -1.03
N LEU A 274 24.37 6.02 -1.34
CA LEU A 274 23.88 6.93 -2.39
C LEU A 274 24.22 8.38 -2.07
N ILE A 275 23.99 8.83 -0.83
CA ILE A 275 24.36 10.17 -0.36
C ILE A 275 25.86 10.41 -0.53
N ALA A 276 26.70 9.48 -0.06
CA ALA A 276 28.16 9.63 -0.14
C ALA A 276 28.63 9.76 -1.60
N ARG A 277 28.02 9.02 -2.54
CA ARG A 277 28.30 9.14 -3.97
C ARG A 277 27.88 10.49 -4.54
N ARG A 278 26.68 10.98 -4.22
CA ARG A 278 26.18 12.29 -4.65
C ARG A 278 27.09 13.43 -4.16
N GLN A 279 27.59 13.30 -2.94
CA GLN A 279 28.52 14.26 -2.32
C GLN A 279 29.99 14.05 -2.71
N LYS A 280 30.31 13.03 -3.53
CA LYS A 280 31.68 12.61 -3.88
C LYS A 280 32.57 12.38 -2.64
N ASN A 281 31.97 11.93 -1.53
CA ASN A 281 32.67 11.69 -0.27
C ASN A 281 33.17 10.23 -0.21
N THR A 282 34.36 9.98 -0.75
CA THR A 282 34.95 8.64 -0.86
C THR A 282 35.16 7.96 0.49
N LYS A 283 35.50 8.72 1.54
CA LYS A 283 35.66 8.19 2.90
C LYS A 283 34.35 7.63 3.44
N GLN A 284 33.25 8.37 3.29
CA GLN A 284 31.93 7.88 3.71
C GLN A 284 31.42 6.76 2.79
N GLU A 285 31.67 6.86 1.48
CA GLU A 285 31.29 5.81 0.52
C GLU A 285 31.94 4.48 0.92
N LYS A 286 33.25 4.49 1.20
CA LYS A 286 34.00 3.31 1.66
C LYS A 286 33.41 2.71 2.94
N LYS A 287 33.12 3.56 3.95
CA LYS A 287 32.52 3.12 5.22
C LYS A 287 31.19 2.39 4.98
N TYR A 288 30.26 3.02 4.25
CA TYR A 288 28.92 2.44 4.08
C TYR A 288 28.90 1.28 3.09
N LEU A 289 29.80 1.24 2.10
CA LEU A 289 29.96 0.06 1.24
C LEU A 289 30.43 -1.17 2.03
N GLN A 290 31.34 -1.00 2.99
CA GLN A 290 31.75 -2.11 3.87
C GLN A 290 30.56 -2.66 4.67
N MET A 291 29.71 -1.77 5.19
CA MET A 291 28.47 -2.17 5.86
C MET A 291 27.52 -2.89 4.89
N LEU A 292 27.35 -2.36 3.67
CA LEU A 292 26.49 -2.94 2.64
C LEU A 292 26.91 -4.36 2.25
N VAL A 293 28.22 -4.62 2.15
CA VAL A 293 28.76 -5.97 1.90
C VAL A 293 28.38 -6.95 3.01
N GLY A 294 28.26 -6.48 4.25
CA GLY A 294 27.86 -7.28 5.41
C GLY A 294 26.39 -7.70 5.38
N VAL A 295 25.50 -6.85 4.85
CA VAL A 295 24.04 -7.06 4.90
C VAL A 295 23.42 -7.50 3.56
N SER A 296 24.14 -7.34 2.45
CA SER A 296 23.66 -7.68 1.10
C SER A 296 24.11 -9.07 0.65
N SER A 297 23.49 -9.57 -0.42
CA SER A 297 23.83 -10.85 -1.04
C SER A 297 23.77 -10.79 -2.58
N GLY A 298 24.32 -11.81 -3.24
CA GLY A 298 24.29 -11.93 -4.69
C GLY A 298 24.98 -10.77 -5.41
N GLN A 299 24.35 -10.28 -6.47
CA GLN A 299 24.92 -9.25 -7.36
C GLN A 299 25.21 -7.92 -6.64
N GLU A 300 24.40 -7.53 -5.66
CA GLU A 300 24.60 -6.27 -4.95
C GLU A 300 25.87 -6.32 -4.10
N LYS A 301 26.11 -7.44 -3.41
CA LYS A 301 27.34 -7.65 -2.64
C LYS A 301 28.57 -7.60 -3.54
N LEU A 302 28.53 -8.32 -4.67
CA LEU A 302 29.63 -8.31 -5.65
C LEU A 302 29.90 -6.91 -6.21
N ALA A 303 28.84 -6.14 -6.52
CA ALA A 303 28.98 -4.77 -6.99
C ALA A 303 29.58 -3.84 -5.92
N ALA A 304 29.17 -4.00 -4.65
CA ALA A 304 29.73 -3.24 -3.54
C ALA A 304 31.22 -3.56 -3.30
N GLU A 305 31.59 -4.85 -3.34
CA GLU A 305 32.98 -5.30 -3.23
C GLU A 305 33.85 -4.80 -4.40
N ALA A 306 33.33 -4.86 -5.63
CA ALA A 306 34.02 -4.34 -6.81
C ALA A 306 34.25 -2.82 -6.69
N ARG A 307 33.26 -2.07 -6.21
CA ARG A 307 33.40 -0.63 -5.98
C ARG A 307 34.44 -0.30 -4.91
N LEU A 308 34.51 -1.10 -3.84
CA LEU A 308 35.52 -0.91 -2.78
C LEU A 308 36.96 -1.09 -3.28
N LYS A 309 37.20 -1.91 -4.31
CA LYS A 309 38.53 -2.12 -4.88
C LYS A 309 39.05 -0.93 -5.69
N VAL A 310 38.17 -0.03 -6.12
CA VAL A 310 38.50 1.12 -6.98
C VAL A 310 38.39 2.47 -6.25
N LEU A 311 38.13 2.45 -4.93
CA LEU A 311 38.03 3.61 -4.05
C LEU A 311 39.27 3.77 -3.17
#